data_AF-A0A2D2H5Q4-F1
#
_entry.id   AF-A0A2D2H5Q4-F1
#
_cell.length_a   1.000
_cell.length_b   1.000
_cell.length_c   1.000
_cell.angle_alpha   90.00
_cell.angle_beta   90.00
_cell.angle_gamma   90.00
#
_symmetry.space_group_name_H-M   'P 1'
#
loop_
_entity.id
_entity.type
_entity.pdbx_description
1 polymer ?
#
loop_
_entity_poly.entity_id
_entity_poly.type
_entity_poly.pdbx_seq_one_letter_code
_entity_poly.pdbx_strand_id
1 'polypeptide(L)'
;MTAVPLVGFGFASSALDFLETVPHKFRRQIIKKARALHTNPFPPGVKKLRGVETHLGEPIYRERSGDYRILYIVREDPSEVIVLDIGNRKDIYKMPKTNAPADTEMRMKEEEFDDIMRRALGAAAAPKPGGETSPEVQRSSEGQNPPEPRRNATPRRRSRQ
;
A
#
# COMPACT_ATOMS: atom_id res chain seq x y z
N MET A 1 -33.51 -1.17 25.12
CA MET A 1 -33.25 -0.54 23.82
C MET A 1 -32.14 0.47 24.03
N THR A 2 -30.90 0.13 23.68
CA THR A 2 -29.79 1.09 23.71
C THR A 2 -29.99 2.05 22.55
N ALA A 3 -30.16 3.33 22.84
CA ALA A 3 -30.16 4.36 21.81
C ALA A 3 -28.81 4.28 21.09
N VAL A 4 -28.84 4.02 19.78
CA VAL A 4 -27.64 4.15 18.96
C VAL A 4 -27.35 5.66 18.94
N PRO A 5 -26.25 6.13 19.55
CA PRO A 5 -25.93 7.55 19.52
C PRO A 5 -25.86 7.99 18.06
N LEU A 6 -26.38 9.18 17.76
CA LEU A 6 -26.26 9.77 16.43
C LEU A 6 -24.79 10.08 16.19
N VAL A 7 -24.07 9.12 15.60
CA VAL A 7 -22.67 9.29 15.20
C VAL A 7 -22.67 10.03 13.86
N GLY A 8 -21.98 11.16 13.75
CA GLY A 8 -21.74 11.78 12.44
C GLY A 8 -20.93 10.82 11.56
N PHE A 9 -21.34 10.62 10.31
CA PHE A 9 -20.64 9.72 9.39
C PHE A 9 -20.32 10.42 8.08
N GLY A 10 -19.04 10.46 7.74
CA GLY A 10 -18.55 11.20 6.56
C GLY A 10 -17.49 10.46 5.77
N PHE A 11 -17.31 10.90 4.53
CA PHE A 11 -16.20 10.50 3.66
C PHE A 11 -15.47 11.76 3.20
N ALA A 12 -14.14 11.71 3.20
CA ALA A 12 -13.35 12.67 2.46
C ALA A 12 -13.55 12.49 0.95
N SER A 13 -13.36 13.55 0.16
CA SER A 13 -13.53 13.51 -1.30
C SER A 13 -12.67 12.43 -1.96
N SER A 14 -11.42 12.26 -1.50
CA SER A 14 -10.51 11.20 -1.93
C SER A 14 -11.11 9.79 -1.87
N ALA A 15 -11.79 9.48 -0.76
CA ALA A 15 -12.44 8.19 -0.56
C ALA A 15 -13.63 8.01 -1.52
N LEU A 16 -14.39 9.07 -1.78
CA LEU A 16 -15.50 9.07 -2.73
C LEU A 16 -15.00 8.88 -4.17
N ASP A 17 -14.00 9.66 -4.58
CA ASP A 17 -13.36 9.58 -5.89
C ASP A 17 -12.82 8.18 -6.15
N PHE A 18 -12.14 7.58 -5.16
CA PHE A 18 -11.67 6.21 -5.28
C PHE A 18 -12.84 5.23 -5.47
N LEU A 19 -13.90 5.33 -4.67
CA LEU A 19 -15.07 4.46 -4.80
C LEU A 19 -15.69 4.51 -6.20
N GLU A 20 -15.66 5.66 -6.87
CA GLU A 20 -16.14 5.81 -8.25
C GLU A 20 -15.35 4.99 -9.27
N THR A 21 -14.06 4.74 -9.01
CA THR A 21 -13.20 3.90 -9.88
C THR A 21 -13.40 2.40 -9.65
N VAL A 22 -13.94 2.00 -8.49
CA VAL A 22 -14.02 0.59 -8.08
C VAL A 22 -15.19 -0.13 -8.77
N PRO A 23 -14.99 -1.36 -9.31
CA PRO A 23 -16.07 -2.15 -9.88
C PRO A 23 -17.23 -2.37 -8.89
N HIS A 24 -18.46 -2.36 -9.42
CA HIS A 24 -19.69 -2.34 -8.62
C HIS A 24 -19.74 -3.36 -7.47
N LYS A 25 -19.33 -4.61 -7.71
CA LYS A 25 -19.30 -5.67 -6.69
C LYS A 25 -18.43 -5.29 -5.49
N PHE A 26 -17.22 -4.81 -5.73
CA PHE A 26 -16.28 -4.43 -4.68
C PHE A 26 -16.68 -3.12 -4.02
N ARG A 27 -17.17 -2.15 -4.79
CA ARG A 27 -17.70 -0.88 -4.25
C ARG A 27 -18.79 -1.15 -3.22
N ARG A 28 -19.75 -2.01 -3.54
CA ARG A 28 -20.83 -2.42 -2.62
C ARG A 28 -20.30 -3.08 -1.35
N GLN A 29 -19.27 -3.94 -1.49
CA GLN A 29 -18.61 -4.58 -0.36
C GLN A 29 -17.92 -3.55 0.56
N ILE A 30 -17.19 -2.60 -0.02
CA ILE A 30 -16.50 -1.53 0.72
C ILE A 30 -17.50 -0.64 1.44
N ILE A 31 -18.53 -0.15 0.75
CA ILE A 31 -19.57 0.72 1.34
C ILE A 31 -20.28 0.01 2.49
N LYS A 32 -20.64 -1.28 2.33
CA LYS A 32 -21.25 -2.07 3.41
C LYS A 32 -20.35 -2.12 4.64
N LYS A 33 -19.05 -2.32 4.43
CA LYS A 33 -18.04 -2.40 5.50
C LYS A 33 -17.85 -1.05 6.18
N ALA A 34 -17.72 0.03 5.41
CA ALA A 34 -17.59 1.39 5.91
C ALA A 34 -18.81 1.82 6.73
N ARG A 35 -20.04 1.56 6.24
CA ARG A 35 -21.28 1.86 6.97
C ARG A 35 -21.37 1.12 8.30
N ALA A 36 -20.84 -0.10 8.41
CA ALA A 36 -20.85 -0.84 9.68
C ALA A 36 -20.00 -0.15 10.77
N LEU A 37 -19.02 0.67 10.38
CA LEU A 37 -18.20 1.45 11.32
C LEU A 37 -19.03 2.50 12.08
N HIS A 38 -20.14 2.95 11.51
CA HIS A 38 -21.07 3.87 12.19
C HIS A 38 -21.65 3.25 13.47
N THR A 39 -21.99 1.97 13.43
CA THR A 39 -22.58 1.25 14.57
C THR A 39 -21.56 0.69 15.53
N ASN A 40 -20.40 0.28 15.01
CA ASN A 40 -19.27 -0.20 15.81
C ASN A 40 -18.01 0.34 15.15
N PRO A 41 -17.42 1.42 15.68
CA PRO A 41 -16.20 2.00 15.12
C PRO A 41 -14.96 1.10 15.26
N PHE A 42 -14.99 0.07 16.11
CA PHE A 42 -13.86 -0.81 16.38
C PHE A 42 -14.24 -2.30 16.26
N PRO A 43 -14.69 -2.77 15.07
CA PRO A 43 -14.97 -4.17 14.86
C PRO A 43 -13.68 -5.02 14.96
N PRO A 44 -13.82 -6.34 15.18
CA PRO A 44 -12.67 -7.24 15.20
C PRO A 44 -11.86 -7.15 13.90
N GLY A 45 -10.55 -6.94 14.02
CA GLY A 45 -9.62 -6.86 12.89
C GLY A 45 -9.13 -5.46 12.52
N VAL A 46 -9.74 -4.42 13.11
CA VAL A 46 -9.24 -3.05 13.01
C VAL A 46 -7.85 -2.94 13.62
N LYS A 47 -7.00 -2.13 13.00
CA LYS A 47 -5.71 -1.74 13.57
C LYS A 47 -5.58 -0.22 13.62
N LYS A 48 -5.23 0.32 14.78
CA LYS A 48 -4.67 1.67 14.90
C LYS A 48 -3.32 1.70 14.20
N LEU A 49 -3.09 2.69 13.35
CA LEU A 49 -1.79 2.92 12.72
C LEU A 49 -0.84 3.54 13.76
N ARG A 50 0.41 3.06 13.81
CA ARG A 50 1.39 3.51 14.80
C ARG A 50 2.23 4.64 14.21
N GLY A 51 2.37 5.75 14.94
CA GLY A 51 3.18 6.90 14.50
C GLY A 51 2.58 7.66 13.32
N VAL A 52 1.26 7.54 13.11
CA VAL A 52 0.52 8.24 12.07
C VAL A 52 -0.74 8.81 12.72
N GLU A 53 -0.91 10.11 12.57
CA GLU A 53 -2.06 10.86 13.06
C GLU A 53 -2.46 11.89 12.01
N THR A 54 -3.68 12.41 12.12
CA THR A 54 -4.09 13.57 11.30
C THR A 54 -3.30 14.81 11.72
N HIS A 55 -3.39 15.89 10.94
CA HIS A 55 -2.83 17.19 11.31
C HIS A 55 -3.40 17.75 12.63
N LEU A 56 -4.53 17.22 13.10
CA LEU A 56 -5.15 17.55 14.37
C LEU A 56 -4.73 16.59 15.51
N GLY A 57 -3.78 15.69 15.27
CA GLY A 57 -3.32 14.70 16.25
C GLY A 57 -4.29 13.53 16.45
N GLU A 58 -5.20 13.28 15.51
CA GLU A 58 -6.20 12.22 15.66
C GLU A 58 -5.63 10.87 15.21
N PRO A 59 -5.84 9.80 15.99
CA PRO A 59 -5.34 8.48 15.64
C PRO A 59 -6.06 7.91 14.42
N ILE A 60 -5.30 7.45 13.44
CA ILE A 60 -5.86 6.81 12.24
C ILE A 60 -6.02 5.31 12.48
N TYR A 61 -7.19 4.79 12.10
CA TYR A 61 -7.54 3.38 12.13
C TYR A 61 -7.64 2.81 10.71
N ARG A 62 -7.41 1.50 10.60
CA ARG A 62 -7.52 0.77 9.34
C ARG A 62 -8.42 -0.45 9.49
N GLU A 63 -9.44 -0.53 8.64
CA GLU A 63 -10.25 -1.72 8.45
C GLU A 63 -9.98 -2.38 7.09
N ARG A 64 -10.10 -3.72 7.03
CA ARG A 64 -9.90 -4.50 5.80
C ARG A 64 -11.23 -4.90 5.16
N SER A 65 -11.34 -4.72 3.85
CA SER A 65 -12.45 -5.21 3.04
C SER A 65 -11.92 -5.97 1.82
N GLY A 66 -11.62 -7.26 2.01
CA GLY A 66 -10.92 -8.06 0.99
C GLY A 66 -9.51 -7.51 0.72
N ASP A 67 -9.28 -7.08 -0.51
CA ASP A 67 -8.02 -6.49 -0.97
C ASP A 67 -7.92 -4.97 -0.72
N TYR A 68 -9.04 -4.35 -0.39
CA TYR A 68 -9.14 -2.92 -0.11
C TYR A 68 -8.92 -2.65 1.39
N ARG A 69 -8.44 -1.45 1.68
CA ARG A 69 -8.33 -0.91 3.02
C ARG A 69 -9.22 0.33 3.13
N ILE A 70 -9.70 0.58 4.34
CA ILE A 70 -10.48 1.77 4.70
C ILE A 70 -9.70 2.44 5.82
N LEU A 71 -9.22 3.65 5.59
CA LEU A 71 -8.60 4.49 6.62
C LEU A 71 -9.64 5.44 7.18
N TYR A 72 -9.73 5.53 8.50
CA TYR A 72 -10.73 6.35 9.15
C TYR A 72 -10.27 6.82 10.52
N ILE A 73 -10.94 7.85 11.03
CA ILE A 73 -10.81 8.33 12.41
C ILE A 73 -12.12 8.16 13.16
N VAL A 74 -12.01 8.18 14.48
CA VAL A 74 -13.15 8.18 15.40
C VAL A 74 -12.96 9.37 16.33
N ARG A 75 -13.95 10.26 16.38
CA ARG A 75 -14.02 11.39 17.31
C ARG A 75 -15.09 11.10 18.36
N GLU A 76 -14.88 11.57 19.57
CA GLU A 76 -15.81 11.34 20.68
C GLU A 76 -16.78 12.51 20.86
N ASP A 77 -16.34 13.74 20.62
CA ASP A 77 -17.13 14.97 20.79
C ASP A 77 -16.90 15.98 19.64
N PRO A 78 -17.85 16.11 18.69
CA PRO A 78 -19.01 15.23 18.52
C PRO A 78 -18.61 13.79 18.16
N SER A 79 -19.46 12.83 18.49
CA SER A 79 -19.23 11.43 18.13
C SER A 79 -19.28 11.26 16.61
N GLU A 80 -18.14 11.03 15.97
CA GLU A 80 -18.04 10.95 14.50
C GLU A 80 -17.13 9.81 14.04
N VAL A 81 -17.47 9.24 12.89
CA VAL A 81 -16.60 8.36 12.12
C VAL A 81 -16.38 8.97 10.74
N ILE A 82 -15.13 9.30 10.43
CA ILE A 82 -14.77 9.94 9.16
C ILE A 82 -13.85 9.01 8.38
N VAL A 83 -14.30 8.56 7.22
CA VAL A 83 -13.48 7.79 6.28
C VAL A 83 -12.57 8.76 5.53
N LEU A 84 -11.28 8.67 5.80
CA LEU A 84 -10.25 9.54 5.22
C LEU A 84 -9.84 9.08 3.82
N ASP A 85 -9.68 7.77 3.63
CA ASP A 85 -9.23 7.23 2.36
C ASP A 85 -9.61 5.76 2.17
N ILE A 86 -9.74 5.34 0.91
CA ILE A 86 -10.02 3.98 0.51
C ILE A 86 -9.10 3.64 -0.66
N GLY A 87 -8.49 2.45 -0.62
CA GLY A 87 -7.52 2.08 -1.63
C GLY A 87 -7.15 0.60 -1.61
N ASN A 88 -6.51 0.17 -2.69
CA ASN A 88 -5.92 -1.17 -2.77
C ASN A 88 -4.67 -1.27 -1.88
N ARG A 89 -4.25 -2.51 -1.57
CA ARG A 89 -3.03 -2.81 -0.78
C ARG A 89 -1.77 -2.04 -1.18
N LYS A 90 -1.64 -1.68 -2.46
CA LYS A 90 -0.46 -1.03 -3.03
C LYS A 90 -0.56 0.50 -3.07
N ASP A 91 -1.77 1.05 -3.05
CA ASP A 91 -2.03 2.44 -3.43
C ASP A 91 -2.63 3.29 -2.30
N ILE A 92 -3.16 2.69 -1.23
CA ILE A 92 -3.80 3.44 -0.12
C ILE A 92 -2.83 4.24 0.77
N TYR A 93 -1.56 4.29 0.41
CA TYR A 93 -0.57 5.14 1.08
C TYR A 93 0.03 6.14 0.10
N LYS A 94 -0.68 6.42 -0.99
CA LYS A 94 -0.41 7.57 -1.85
C LYS A 94 -1.58 8.49 -1.65
N MET A 95 -1.34 9.67 -1.06
CA MET A 95 -2.38 10.69 -1.03
C MET A 95 -2.84 11.01 -2.46
N PRO A 96 -4.10 11.47 -2.66
CA PRO A 96 -4.51 12.01 -3.94
C PRO A 96 -3.67 13.26 -4.22
N LYS A 97 -3.01 13.28 -5.39
CA LYS A 97 -2.34 14.47 -5.92
C LYS A 97 -3.34 15.61 -5.95
N THR A 98 -3.25 16.52 -5.00
CA THR A 98 -4.16 17.65 -4.92
C THR A 98 -3.58 18.73 -5.84
N ASN A 99 -4.33 19.13 -6.86
CA ASN A 99 -4.08 20.39 -7.56
C ASN A 99 -4.57 21.54 -6.66
N ALA A 100 -3.86 21.83 -5.57
CA ALA A 100 -4.09 23.01 -4.73
C ALA A 100 -2.84 23.90 -4.78
N PRO A 101 -2.99 25.24 -4.79
CA PRO A 101 -1.86 26.16 -4.85
C PRO A 101 -0.94 26.01 -3.63
N ALA A 102 0.34 26.29 -3.86
CA ALA A 102 1.48 25.92 -3.01
C ALA A 102 1.66 26.78 -1.75
N ASP A 103 0.69 27.63 -1.39
CA ASP A 103 0.83 28.70 -0.38
C ASP A 103 0.38 28.30 1.04
N THR A 104 0.09 27.02 1.29
CA THR A 104 -0.03 26.52 2.67
C THR A 104 1.33 26.04 3.19
N GLU A 105 2.17 26.99 3.60
CA GLU A 105 3.38 26.74 4.39
C GLU A 105 3.00 26.05 5.72
N MET A 106 3.05 24.72 5.71
CA MET A 106 3.06 23.74 6.83
C MET A 106 2.52 22.37 6.40
N ARG A 107 2.24 22.15 5.10
CA ARG A 107 2.01 20.80 4.57
C ARG A 107 3.36 20.10 4.38
N MET A 108 3.61 19.05 5.18
CA MET A 108 4.66 18.06 4.88
C MET A 108 4.57 17.66 3.40
N LYS A 109 5.71 17.53 2.72
CA LYS A 109 5.74 17.15 1.30
C LYS A 109 5.05 15.78 1.13
N GLU A 110 4.29 15.63 0.06
CA GLU A 110 3.53 14.41 -0.27
C GLU A 110 4.37 13.13 -0.12
N GLU A 111 5.62 13.17 -0.60
CA GLU A 111 6.57 12.06 -0.53
C GLU A 111 7.02 11.73 0.91
N GLU A 112 7.12 12.73 1.78
CA GLU A 112 7.55 12.58 3.18
C GLU A 112 6.43 11.95 4.03
N PHE A 113 5.19 12.35 3.79
CA PHE A 113 4.02 11.75 4.43
C PHE A 113 3.81 10.29 4.00
N ASP A 114 3.92 10.01 2.70
CA ASP A 114 3.82 8.65 2.16
C ASP A 114 4.89 7.72 2.76
N ASP A 115 6.12 8.22 2.94
CA ASP A 115 7.22 7.46 3.56
C ASP A 115 6.98 7.21 5.05
N ILE A 116 6.45 8.21 5.78
CA ILE A 116 6.02 8.04 7.18
C ILE A 116 4.94 6.96 7.27
N MET A 117 3.95 7.01 6.38
CA MET A 117 2.86 6.03 6.30
C MET A 117 3.35 4.62 5.98
N ARG A 118 4.31 4.47 5.05
CA ARG A 118 4.92 3.18 4.72
C ARG A 118 5.68 2.58 5.90
N ARG A 119 6.49 3.39 6.61
CA ARG A 119 7.30 2.97 7.76
C ARG A 119 6.42 2.55 8.94
N ALA A 120 5.42 3.35 9.27
CA ALA A 120 4.42 3.09 10.32
C ALA A 120 3.71 1.73 10.19
N LEU A 121 3.57 1.25 8.96
CA LEU A 121 2.77 0.07 8.61
C LEU A 121 3.62 -1.16 8.26
N GLY A 122 4.94 -1.05 8.38
CA GLY A 122 5.88 -2.14 8.10
C GLY A 122 5.91 -2.57 6.64
N ALA A 123 5.61 -1.67 5.69
CA ALA A 123 5.71 -1.94 4.26
C ALA A 123 7.13 -1.64 3.75
N ALA A 124 7.72 -2.53 2.95
CA ALA A 124 9.02 -2.29 2.33
C ALA A 124 8.99 -1.04 1.42
N ALA A 125 10.08 -0.28 1.40
CA ALA A 125 10.23 0.93 0.60
C ALA A 125 9.93 0.64 -0.89
N ALA A 126 9.19 1.53 -1.55
CA ALA A 126 9.07 1.46 -3.00
C ALA A 126 10.45 1.79 -3.63
N PRO A 127 10.84 1.13 -4.72
CA PRO A 127 11.94 1.64 -5.52
C PRO A 127 11.55 3.04 -6.01
N LYS A 128 12.40 4.04 -5.76
CA LYS A 128 12.20 5.39 -6.26
C LYS A 128 12.16 5.35 -7.79
N PRO A 129 11.17 5.95 -8.47
CA PRO A 129 11.24 6.13 -9.91
C PRO A 129 12.20 7.28 -10.19
N GLY A 130 13.31 6.99 -10.86
CA GLY A 130 14.30 8.00 -11.25
C GLY A 130 15.64 7.80 -10.56
N GLY A 131 16.54 7.14 -11.28
CA GLY A 131 17.91 6.88 -10.89
C GLY A 131 18.51 6.01 -11.98
N GLU A 132 18.85 6.62 -13.12
CA GLU A 132 19.69 6.00 -14.12
C GLU A 132 20.96 5.48 -13.43
N THR A 133 21.09 4.16 -13.36
CA THR A 133 22.39 3.52 -13.18
C THR A 133 22.48 2.44 -14.24
N SER A 134 23.02 2.85 -15.40
CA SER A 134 23.57 1.93 -16.38
C SER A 134 24.58 1.02 -15.67
N PRO A 135 24.55 -0.31 -15.83
CA PRO A 135 25.60 -1.14 -15.31
C PRO A 135 26.85 -0.94 -16.16
N GLU A 136 27.86 -0.32 -15.56
CA GLU A 136 29.21 -0.20 -16.09
C GLU A 136 29.81 -1.61 -16.25
N VAL A 137 29.98 -2.02 -17.51
CA VAL A 137 30.64 -3.27 -17.89
C VAL A 137 32.12 -3.14 -17.54
N GLN A 138 32.52 -3.66 -16.38
CA GLN A 138 33.93 -3.89 -16.09
C GLN A 138 34.43 -5.04 -16.96
N ARG A 139 35.10 -4.67 -18.07
CA ARG A 139 36.01 -5.54 -18.79
C ARG A 139 37.26 -5.75 -17.93
N SER A 140 37.50 -6.98 -17.54
CA SER A 140 38.83 -7.46 -17.17
C SER A 140 39.26 -8.54 -18.16
N SER A 141 40.15 -8.14 -19.07
CA SER A 141 41.10 -9.00 -19.80
C SER A 141 42.14 -9.52 -18.80
N GLU A 142 42.46 -10.81 -18.72
CA GLU A 142 43.59 -11.53 -19.34
C GLU A 142 43.66 -12.87 -18.57
N GLY A 143 44.00 -14.05 -19.08
CA GLY A 143 44.51 -14.49 -20.37
C GLY A 143 44.76 -16.01 -20.38
N GLN A 144 45.15 -16.51 -21.56
CA GLN A 144 45.91 -17.74 -21.86
C GLN A 144 45.21 -19.13 -21.78
N ASN A 145 44.90 -19.65 -22.98
CA ASN A 145 44.73 -21.07 -23.35
C ASN A 145 46.09 -21.84 -23.34
N PRO A 146 46.14 -23.15 -23.66
CA PRO A 146 45.47 -24.36 -23.12
C PRO A 146 46.54 -25.43 -22.72
N PRO A 147 46.19 -26.70 -22.42
CA PRO A 147 46.28 -27.71 -23.50
C PRO A 147 45.30 -28.90 -23.40
N GLU A 148 44.83 -29.35 -24.57
CA GLU A 148 44.39 -30.73 -24.85
C GLU A 148 45.61 -31.66 -25.07
N PRO A 149 45.52 -32.98 -25.35
CA PRO A 149 44.40 -33.95 -25.25
C PRO A 149 44.85 -35.28 -24.58
N ARG A 150 43.92 -36.16 -24.16
CA ARG A 150 44.20 -37.62 -24.16
C ARG A 150 43.03 -38.45 -24.70
N ARG A 151 43.45 -39.33 -25.61
CA ARG A 151 42.71 -40.18 -26.54
C ARG A 151 42.41 -41.58 -25.97
N ASN A 152 41.40 -42.22 -26.57
CA ASN A 152 41.17 -43.68 -26.77
C ASN A 152 40.70 -44.50 -25.54
N ALA A 153 39.88 -45.57 -25.61
CA ALA A 153 39.37 -46.40 -26.70
C ALA A 153 38.05 -47.13 -26.29
N THR A 154 37.26 -47.47 -27.30
CA THR A 154 36.16 -48.48 -27.48
C THR A 154 36.47 -49.83 -26.76
N PRO A 155 35.52 -50.79 -26.49
CA PRO A 155 34.33 -51.09 -27.30
C PRO A 155 33.05 -51.62 -26.60
N ARG A 156 31.91 -51.49 -27.28
CA ARG A 156 30.78 -52.42 -27.12
C ARG A 156 30.45 -53.08 -28.46
N ARG A 157 30.88 -54.32 -28.61
CA ARG A 157 30.32 -55.31 -29.55
C ARG A 157 29.48 -56.30 -28.75
N ARG A 158 28.22 -56.50 -29.14
CA ARG A 158 27.59 -57.80 -29.45
C ARG A 158 26.07 -57.66 -29.51
N SER A 159 25.53 -57.81 -30.71
CA SER A 159 24.51 -58.84 -31.01
C SER A 159 24.39 -58.94 -32.52
N ARG A 160 24.92 -60.02 -33.06
CA ARG A 160 24.59 -60.56 -34.38
C ARG A 160 23.35 -61.44 -34.20
N GLN A 161 22.37 -61.28 -35.06
CA GLN A 161 21.73 -62.43 -35.71
C GLN A 161 22.72 -63.01 -36.73
#